data_AF-A0A2E0HMS3-F1
#
_entry.id   AF-A0A2E0HMS3-F1
#
_cell.length_a   1.000
_cell.length_b   1.000
_cell.length_c   1.000
_cell.angle_alpha   90.00
_cell.angle_beta   90.00
_cell.angle_gamma   90.00
#
_symmetry.space_group_name_H-M   'P 1'
#
loop_
_entity.id
_entity.type
_entity.pdbx_description
1 polymer ?
#
loop_
_entity_poly.entity_id
_entity_poly.type
_entity_poly.pdbx_seq_one_letter_code
_entity_poly.pdbx_strand_id
1 'polypeptide(L)'
;MARLLISDLHLQDERPDITRALFHLLDRFQGQVAALYILGDLFEVWLGDDVLSETAEAVAKRLAAFSATGSAVYIMHGNRDFLLGPKYAQKCGAELLSEPALIELAGERCLLMHGDSLCTDDQLYMEFRAMVRDPEWQQTFLSKPVAERVAFGKKARNQSQEDARDKTYEILDVNQEAVKQVFQDTRVPLLVHGHTHRPARHRVNLEDGSQCERIVLGDWHQQGWYLLADEHSLQLESFEFPSD
;
A
#
# COMPACT_ATOMS: atom_id res chain seq x y z
N MET A 1 -7.19 12.93 -17.64
CA MET A 1 -5.76 12.55 -17.42
C MET A 1 -5.72 11.36 -16.47
N ALA A 2 -4.86 10.36 -16.73
CA ALA A 2 -4.87 9.08 -16.04
C ALA A 2 -4.36 9.16 -14.58
N ARG A 3 -4.64 8.13 -13.78
CA ARG A 3 -4.17 7.94 -12.41
C ARG A 3 -3.46 6.59 -12.29
N LEU A 4 -2.41 6.54 -11.50
CA LEU A 4 -1.59 5.35 -11.28
C LEU A 4 -1.76 4.88 -9.84
N LEU A 5 -1.95 3.58 -9.61
CA LEU A 5 -2.03 3.01 -8.27
C LEU A 5 -1.06 1.84 -8.14
N ILE A 6 -0.29 1.81 -7.05
CA ILE A 6 0.70 0.77 -6.70
C ILE A 6 0.63 0.46 -5.20
N SER A 7 1.15 -0.67 -4.76
CA SER A 7 1.30 -1.06 -3.35
C SER A 7 2.34 -2.16 -3.20
N ASP A 8 2.65 -2.55 -1.97
CA ASP A 8 3.38 -3.78 -1.65
C ASP A 8 4.75 -3.86 -2.36
N LEU A 9 5.48 -2.74 -2.34
CA LEU A 9 6.82 -2.66 -2.93
C LEU A 9 7.87 -3.25 -2.01
N HIS A 10 7.71 -3.09 -0.69
CA HIS A 10 8.66 -3.56 0.33
C HIS A 10 10.10 -3.08 0.07
N LEU A 11 10.25 -1.80 -0.28
CA LEU A 11 11.55 -1.19 -0.59
C LEU A 11 12.50 -1.30 0.61
N GLN A 12 13.73 -1.75 0.34
CA GLN A 12 14.81 -1.90 1.32
C GLN A 12 16.17 -1.85 0.62
N ASP A 13 17.23 -1.53 1.37
CA ASP A 13 18.58 -1.35 0.81
C ASP A 13 19.13 -2.63 0.18
N GLU A 14 18.69 -3.80 0.67
CA GLU A 14 19.09 -5.12 0.19
C GLU A 14 18.39 -5.54 -1.12
N ARG A 15 17.39 -4.78 -1.58
CA ARG A 15 16.63 -5.03 -2.83
C ARG A 15 16.68 -3.82 -3.78
N PRO A 16 17.88 -3.41 -4.25
CA PRO A 16 18.01 -2.25 -5.13
C PRO A 16 17.34 -2.45 -6.50
N ASP A 17 17.08 -3.70 -6.90
CA ASP A 17 16.32 -4.06 -8.10
C ASP A 17 14.89 -3.53 -8.06
N ILE A 18 14.20 -3.63 -6.92
CA ILE A 18 12.85 -3.08 -6.74
C ILE A 18 12.88 -1.55 -6.81
N THR A 19 13.86 -0.92 -6.16
CA THR A 19 14.06 0.54 -6.22
C THR A 19 14.28 1.03 -7.65
N ARG A 20 15.10 0.31 -8.44
CA ARG A 20 15.29 0.60 -9.87
C ARG A 20 13.98 0.47 -10.65
N ALA A 21 13.21 -0.59 -10.40
CA ALA A 21 11.91 -0.79 -11.03
C ALA A 21 10.93 0.35 -10.72
N LEU A 22 10.87 0.83 -9.46
CA LEU A 22 10.04 1.98 -9.10
C LEU A 22 10.49 3.22 -9.88
N PHE A 23 11.79 3.48 -9.95
CA PHE A 23 12.30 4.66 -10.65
C PHE A 23 12.01 4.60 -12.15
N HIS A 24 12.09 3.40 -12.75
CA HIS A 24 11.69 3.16 -14.13
C HIS A 24 10.20 3.44 -14.34
N LEU A 25 9.33 2.97 -13.44
CA LEU A 25 7.90 3.26 -13.49
C LEU A 25 7.63 4.77 -13.39
N LEU A 26 8.28 5.46 -12.46
CA LEU A 26 8.14 6.90 -12.30
C LEU A 26 8.60 7.66 -13.55
N ASP A 27 9.72 7.27 -14.17
CA ASP A 27 10.16 7.87 -15.44
C ASP A 27 9.17 7.65 -16.58
N ARG A 28 8.56 6.46 -16.63
CA ARG A 28 7.57 6.11 -17.66
C ARG A 28 6.31 6.97 -17.56
N PHE A 29 5.90 7.39 -16.36
CA PHE A 29 4.64 8.09 -16.13
C PHE A 29 4.77 9.56 -15.70
N GLN A 30 5.99 10.07 -15.48
CA GLN A 30 6.20 11.48 -15.10
C GLN A 30 5.56 12.43 -16.13
N GLY A 31 4.78 13.40 -15.66
CA GLY A 31 4.03 14.33 -16.50
C GLY A 31 2.89 13.73 -17.35
N GLN A 32 2.60 12.43 -17.22
CA GLN A 32 1.55 11.74 -18.01
C GLN A 32 0.32 11.37 -17.19
N VAL A 33 0.43 11.33 -15.86
CA VAL A 33 -0.66 11.02 -14.94
C VAL A 33 -0.97 12.20 -14.03
N ALA A 34 -2.24 12.39 -13.70
CA ALA A 34 -2.68 13.42 -12.74
C ALA A 34 -2.31 13.05 -11.30
N ALA A 35 -2.28 11.77 -10.95
CA ALA A 35 -1.95 11.33 -9.60
C ALA A 35 -1.32 9.93 -9.57
N LEU A 36 -0.47 9.72 -8.56
CA LEU A 36 0.06 8.43 -8.12
C LEU A 36 -0.45 8.15 -6.70
N TYR A 37 -1.13 7.01 -6.52
CA TYR A 37 -1.55 6.50 -5.22
C TYR A 37 -0.70 5.30 -4.83
N ILE A 38 -0.11 5.34 -3.64
CA ILE A 38 0.67 4.26 -3.06
C ILE A 38 -0.13 3.69 -1.89
N LEU A 39 -0.72 2.50 -2.05
CA LEU A 39 -1.69 1.90 -1.12
C LEU A 39 -1.01 1.03 -0.05
N GLY A 40 -0.04 1.61 0.65
CA GLY A 40 0.67 0.95 1.74
C GLY A 40 1.80 0.01 1.30
N ASP A 41 2.61 -0.38 2.29
CA ASP A 41 3.76 -1.27 2.15
C ASP A 41 4.75 -0.78 1.07
N LEU A 42 4.97 0.53 1.03
CA LEU A 42 6.02 1.16 0.23
C LEU A 42 7.40 0.68 0.70
N PHE A 43 7.60 0.57 2.01
CA PHE A 43 8.84 0.12 2.62
C PHE A 43 8.66 -1.21 3.36
N GLU A 44 9.69 -2.05 3.36
CA GLU A 44 9.70 -3.31 4.13
C GLU A 44 9.53 -3.08 5.64
N VAL A 45 10.02 -1.94 6.13
CA VAL A 45 9.89 -1.52 7.53
C VAL A 45 9.99 0.00 7.63
N TRP A 46 9.12 0.61 8.44
CA TRP A 46 9.24 2.01 8.84
C TRP A 46 9.27 2.15 10.35
N LEU A 47 10.33 2.76 10.88
CA LEU A 47 10.51 2.93 12.33
C LEU A 47 10.27 4.36 12.80
N GLY A 48 9.97 5.27 11.88
CA GLY A 48 9.78 6.70 12.12
C GLY A 48 10.59 7.56 11.17
N ASP A 49 10.10 8.76 10.87
CA ASP A 49 10.69 9.68 9.89
C ASP A 49 12.10 10.19 10.26
N ASP A 50 12.53 9.98 11.50
CA ASP A 50 13.86 10.34 12.00
C ASP A 50 14.92 9.26 11.71
N VAL A 51 14.53 8.12 11.14
CA VAL A 51 15.39 6.98 10.81
C VAL A 51 15.17 6.56 9.37
N LEU A 52 15.81 7.27 8.44
CA LEU A 52 15.70 6.98 7.01
C LEU A 52 16.86 6.11 6.55
N SER A 53 16.55 5.08 5.74
CA SER A 53 17.55 4.32 4.99
C SER A 53 18.05 5.09 3.76
N GLU A 54 19.11 4.60 3.13
CA GLU A 54 19.61 5.19 1.87
C GLU A 54 18.56 5.07 0.76
N THR A 55 17.85 3.95 0.69
CA THR A 55 16.72 3.76 -0.22
C THR A 55 15.59 4.75 0.05
N ALA A 56 15.18 4.94 1.31
CA ALA A 56 14.12 5.87 1.66
C ALA A 56 14.48 7.32 1.28
N GLU A 57 15.74 7.71 1.46
CA GLU A 57 16.30 8.99 1.02
C GLU A 57 16.23 9.17 -0.50
N ALA A 58 16.64 8.15 -1.26
CA ALA A 58 16.61 8.18 -2.72
C ALA A 58 15.17 8.22 -3.27
N VAL A 59 14.27 7.41 -2.70
CA VAL A 59 12.85 7.35 -3.06
C VAL A 59 12.17 8.69 -2.81
N ALA A 60 12.44 9.35 -1.68
CA ALA A 60 11.86 10.65 -1.39
C ALA A 60 12.25 11.70 -2.44
N LYS A 61 13.53 11.74 -2.84
CA LYS A 61 13.99 12.63 -3.91
C LYS A 61 13.31 12.33 -5.24
N ARG A 62 13.13 11.05 -5.56
CA ARG A 62 12.51 10.63 -6.83
C ARG A 62 11.01 10.94 -6.88
N LEU A 63 10.28 10.69 -5.80
CA LEU A 63 8.87 11.05 -5.67
C LEU A 63 8.67 12.56 -5.71
N ALA A 64 9.55 13.33 -5.06
CA ALA A 64 9.48 14.79 -5.11
C ALA A 64 9.70 15.33 -6.53
N ALA A 65 10.66 14.76 -7.27
CA ALA A 65 10.87 15.10 -8.68
C ALA A 65 9.67 14.73 -9.56
N PHE A 66 9.08 13.55 -9.33
CA PHE A 66 7.85 13.13 -10.01
C PHE A 66 6.69 14.09 -9.72
N SER A 67 6.47 14.44 -8.45
CA SER A 67 5.45 15.40 -8.01
C SER A 67 5.64 16.77 -8.63
N ALA A 68 6.89 17.24 -8.75
CA ALA A 68 7.24 18.51 -9.39
C ALA A 68 6.88 18.57 -10.89
N THR A 69 6.58 17.44 -11.55
CA THR A 69 6.07 17.41 -12.93
C THR A 69 4.57 17.73 -13.03
N GLY A 70 3.89 17.93 -11.91
CA GLY A 70 2.47 18.28 -11.82
C GLY A 70 1.55 17.12 -11.39
N SER A 71 2.11 15.93 -11.15
CA SER A 71 1.35 14.79 -10.64
C SER A 71 1.20 14.87 -9.12
N ALA A 72 -0.02 14.73 -8.60
CA ALA A 72 -0.22 14.56 -7.16
C ALA A 72 0.33 13.20 -6.70
N VAL A 73 0.92 13.13 -5.50
CA VAL A 73 1.40 11.86 -4.92
C VAL A 73 0.70 11.65 -3.59
N TYR A 74 0.06 10.50 -3.43
CA TYR A 74 -0.65 10.11 -2.21
C TYR A 74 -0.05 8.83 -1.63
N ILE A 75 0.23 8.83 -0.34
CA ILE A 75 0.79 7.68 0.39
C ILE A 75 -0.20 7.27 1.47
N MET A 76 -0.77 6.08 1.34
CA MET A 76 -1.52 5.40 2.38
C MET A 76 -0.57 4.51 3.18
N HIS A 77 -0.85 4.33 4.47
CA HIS A 77 -0.12 3.40 5.33
C HIS A 77 -0.47 1.96 5.05
N GLY A 78 0.54 1.10 4.96
CA GLY A 78 0.39 -0.34 5.06
C GLY A 78 0.73 -0.88 6.44
N ASN A 79 0.83 -2.20 6.56
CA ASN A 79 1.17 -2.87 7.82
C ASN A 79 2.68 -2.90 8.11
N ARG A 80 3.52 -2.58 7.13
CA ARG A 80 4.99 -2.44 7.29
C ARG A 80 5.43 -1.02 7.61
N ASP A 81 4.68 -0.04 7.16
CA ASP A 81 5.05 1.38 7.16
C ASP A 81 3.99 2.30 7.80
N PHE A 82 3.17 1.78 8.71
CA PHE A 82 2.15 2.52 9.47
C PHE A 82 2.68 3.68 10.34
N LEU A 83 4.00 3.77 10.55
CA LEU A 83 4.65 4.88 11.26
C LEU A 83 5.13 6.00 10.33
N LEU A 84 4.90 5.89 9.01
CA LEU A 84 5.31 6.89 8.03
C LEU A 84 4.60 8.21 8.31
N GLY A 85 5.37 9.24 8.62
CA GLY A 85 4.87 10.49 9.12
C GLY A 85 4.80 11.60 8.07
N PRO A 86 4.27 12.76 8.48
CA PRO A 86 4.13 13.92 7.62
C PRO A 86 5.49 14.50 7.18
N LYS A 87 6.58 14.29 7.93
CA LYS A 87 7.90 14.82 7.53
C LYS A 87 8.42 14.07 6.31
N TYR A 88 8.26 12.75 6.28
CA TYR A 88 8.64 11.96 5.12
C TYR A 88 7.72 12.23 3.92
N ALA A 89 6.39 12.26 4.13
CA ALA A 89 5.44 12.60 3.06
C ALA A 89 5.76 13.97 2.42
N GLN A 90 6.04 15.00 3.24
CA GLN A 90 6.46 16.31 2.75
C GLN A 90 7.75 16.23 1.92
N LYS A 91 8.74 15.45 2.36
CA LYS A 91 10.01 15.26 1.64
C LYS A 91 9.81 14.59 0.28
N CYS A 92 8.81 13.73 0.15
CA CYS A 92 8.40 13.12 -1.12
C CYS A 92 7.58 14.04 -2.01
N GLY A 93 7.19 15.24 -1.55
CA GLY A 93 6.18 16.06 -2.24
C GLY A 93 4.82 15.34 -2.32
N ALA A 94 4.49 14.55 -1.29
CA ALA A 94 3.30 13.72 -1.21
C ALA A 94 2.37 14.13 -0.06
N GLU A 95 1.12 13.71 -0.16
CA GLU A 95 0.11 13.82 0.89
C GLU A 95 -0.14 12.45 1.53
N LEU A 96 -0.28 12.41 2.86
CA LEU A 96 -0.74 11.21 3.54
C LEU A 96 -2.23 11.00 3.29
N LEU A 97 -2.59 9.81 2.82
CA LEU A 97 -3.95 9.41 2.54
C LEU A 97 -4.47 8.53 3.68
N SER A 98 -5.61 8.90 4.26
CA SER A 98 -6.27 8.09 5.29
C SER A 98 -6.79 6.78 4.72
N GLU A 99 -6.78 5.72 5.53
CA GLU A 99 -7.48 4.47 5.22
C GLU A 99 -8.81 4.39 6.01
N PRO A 100 -9.95 4.09 5.36
CA PRO A 100 -10.14 4.03 3.90
C PRO A 100 -10.20 5.42 3.27
N ALA A 101 -9.97 5.52 1.96
CA ALA A 101 -10.15 6.75 1.19
C ALA A 101 -11.15 6.57 0.04
N LEU A 102 -12.04 7.54 -0.15
CA LEU A 102 -13.00 7.56 -1.24
C LEU A 102 -12.51 8.52 -2.34
N ILE A 103 -12.33 8.01 -3.55
CA ILE A 103 -11.94 8.79 -4.73
C ILE A 103 -12.83 8.46 -5.94
N GLU A 104 -12.53 9.07 -7.09
CA GLU A 104 -13.14 8.73 -8.37
C GLU A 104 -12.07 8.17 -9.32
N LEU A 105 -12.32 6.98 -9.88
CA LEU A 105 -11.49 6.33 -10.90
C LEU A 105 -12.38 5.91 -12.07
N ALA A 106 -11.97 6.22 -13.31
CA ALA A 106 -12.72 5.85 -14.52
C ALA A 106 -14.22 6.22 -14.50
N GLY A 107 -14.58 7.34 -13.84
CA GLY A 107 -15.97 7.80 -13.70
C GLY A 107 -16.78 7.11 -12.59
N GLU A 108 -16.16 6.23 -11.80
CA GLU A 108 -16.81 5.51 -10.71
C GLU A 108 -16.25 5.90 -9.34
N ARG A 109 -17.12 5.88 -8.32
CA ARG A 109 -16.68 6.01 -6.92
C ARG A 109 -15.87 4.77 -6.54
N CYS A 110 -14.67 5.00 -6.04
CA CYS A 110 -13.72 3.95 -5.69
C CYS A 110 -13.28 4.10 -4.24
N LEU A 111 -13.35 3.02 -3.47
CA LEU A 111 -12.73 2.93 -2.16
C LEU A 111 -11.30 2.40 -2.29
N LEU A 112 -10.36 3.09 -1.66
CA LEU A 112 -8.97 2.70 -1.55
C LEU A 112 -8.68 2.23 -0.12
N MET A 113 -7.99 1.11 -0.01
CA MET A 113 -7.53 0.53 1.23
C MET A 113 -6.13 -0.05 1.02
N HIS A 114 -5.36 -0.24 2.09
CA HIS A 114 -4.22 -1.14 2.01
C HIS A 114 -4.73 -2.59 1.92
N GLY A 115 -5.75 -2.92 2.72
CA GLY A 115 -6.51 -4.17 2.59
C GLY A 115 -6.31 -5.14 3.76
N ASP A 116 -5.33 -4.90 4.62
CA ASP A 116 -5.04 -5.71 5.80
C ASP A 116 -6.21 -5.74 6.81
N SER A 117 -7.02 -4.68 6.88
CA SER A 117 -8.23 -4.67 7.71
C SER A 117 -9.34 -5.62 7.22
N LEU A 118 -9.23 -6.15 6.00
CA LEU A 118 -10.18 -7.10 5.43
C LEU A 118 -9.84 -8.56 5.81
N CYS A 119 -8.64 -8.81 6.34
CA CYS A 119 -8.17 -10.13 6.74
C CYS A 119 -8.67 -10.52 8.14
N THR A 120 -9.98 -10.42 8.36
CA THR A 120 -10.59 -10.53 9.70
C THR A 120 -10.51 -11.93 10.33
N ASP A 121 -10.14 -12.96 9.56
CA ASP A 121 -9.96 -14.31 10.08
C ASP A 121 -8.62 -14.47 10.84
N ASP A 122 -7.65 -13.60 10.59
CA ASP A 122 -6.38 -13.56 11.32
C ASP A 122 -6.51 -12.72 12.60
N GLN A 123 -7.13 -13.31 13.63
CA GLN A 123 -7.42 -12.62 14.90
C GLN A 123 -6.17 -12.05 15.58
N LEU A 124 -5.06 -12.81 15.59
CA LEU A 124 -3.79 -12.34 16.16
C LEU A 124 -3.25 -11.13 15.40
N TYR A 125 -3.35 -11.13 14.07
CA TYR A 125 -3.00 -9.97 13.27
C TYR A 125 -3.92 -8.78 13.56
N MET A 126 -5.24 -9.00 13.67
CA MET A 126 -6.19 -7.92 13.96
C MET A 126 -5.96 -7.28 15.34
N GLU A 127 -5.58 -8.07 16.36
CA GLU A 127 -5.15 -7.54 17.67
C GLU A 127 -3.87 -6.71 17.56
N PHE A 128 -2.86 -7.22 16.85
CA PHE A 128 -1.63 -6.49 16.59
C PHE A 128 -1.89 -5.18 15.84
N ARG A 129 -2.71 -5.23 14.79
CA ARG A 129 -3.13 -4.08 13.98
C ARG A 129 -3.80 -3.03 14.86
N ALA A 130 -4.74 -3.42 15.72
CA ALA A 130 -5.42 -2.51 16.63
C ALA A 130 -4.42 -1.80 17.56
N MET A 131 -3.44 -2.53 18.10
CA MET A 131 -2.38 -1.96 18.93
C MET A 131 -1.50 -0.97 18.15
N VAL A 132 -0.97 -1.33 16.97
CA VAL A 132 0.00 -0.47 16.25
C VAL A 132 -0.64 0.72 15.54
N ARG A 133 -1.96 0.71 15.34
CA ARG A 133 -2.73 1.84 14.82
C ARG A 133 -3.25 2.78 15.93
N ASP A 134 -3.07 2.41 17.20
CA ASP A 134 -3.43 3.30 18.32
C ASP A 134 -2.46 4.51 18.39
N PRO A 135 -2.97 5.76 18.39
CA PRO A 135 -2.11 6.94 18.40
C PRO A 135 -1.23 7.08 19.65
N GLU A 136 -1.69 6.63 20.82
CA GLU A 136 -0.90 6.69 22.06
C GLU A 136 0.24 5.67 22.01
N TRP A 137 -0.03 4.47 21.48
CA TRP A 137 1.00 3.48 21.20
C TRP A 137 2.04 4.02 20.22
N GLN A 138 1.61 4.62 19.11
CA GLN A 138 2.54 5.17 18.10
C GLN A 138 3.41 6.28 18.67
N GLN A 139 2.84 7.22 19.43
CA GLN A 139 3.61 8.28 20.09
C GLN A 139 4.62 7.72 21.10
N THR A 140 4.17 6.77 21.92
CA THR A 140 5.04 6.10 22.90
C THR A 140 6.16 5.35 22.21
N PHE A 141 5.86 4.60 21.15
CA PHE A 141 6.84 3.86 20.36
C PHE A 141 7.87 4.78 19.71
N LEU A 142 7.41 5.86 19.06
CA LEU A 142 8.28 6.84 18.39
C LEU A 142 9.18 7.62 19.36
N SER A 143 8.78 7.76 20.63
CA SER A 143 9.63 8.36 21.68
C SER A 143 10.80 7.47 22.13
N LYS A 144 10.79 6.18 21.79
CA LYS A 144 11.85 5.24 22.19
C LYS A 144 13.15 5.52 21.44
N PRO A 145 14.32 5.21 22.04
CA PRO A 145 15.59 5.20 21.33
C PRO A 145 15.52 4.39 20.03
N VAL A 146 16.18 4.88 18.98
CA VAL A 146 16.20 4.22 17.65
C VAL A 146 16.58 2.75 17.76
N ALA A 147 17.56 2.40 18.60
CA ALA A 147 18.00 1.02 18.79
C ALA A 147 16.89 0.10 19.31
N GLU A 148 16.00 0.58 20.19
CA GLU A 148 14.84 -0.19 20.67
C GLU A 148 13.81 -0.39 19.57
N ARG A 149 13.53 0.65 18.78
CA ARG A 149 12.60 0.56 17.63
C ARG A 149 13.11 -0.42 16.59
N VAL A 150 14.41 -0.39 16.28
CA VAL A 150 15.06 -1.36 15.38
C VAL A 150 14.95 -2.79 15.91
N ALA A 151 15.21 -3.00 17.20
CA ALA A 151 15.06 -4.32 17.82
C ALA A 151 13.60 -4.83 17.75
N PHE A 152 12.63 -3.95 17.98
CA PHE A 152 11.21 -4.26 17.81
C PHE A 152 10.88 -4.66 16.37
N GLY A 153 11.28 -3.87 15.38
CA GLY A 153 11.02 -4.16 13.97
C GLY A 153 11.57 -5.51 13.53
N LYS A 154 12.80 -5.84 13.95
CA LYS A 154 13.41 -7.16 13.70
C LYS A 154 12.62 -8.30 14.33
N LYS A 155 12.19 -8.13 15.59
CA LYS A 155 11.40 -9.14 16.30
C LYS A 155 10.03 -9.35 15.65
N ALA A 156 9.33 -8.26 15.33
CA ALA A 156 8.02 -8.31 14.68
C ALA A 156 8.09 -9.01 13.32
N ARG A 157 9.13 -8.72 12.52
CA ARG A 157 9.37 -9.39 11.24
C ARG A 157 9.59 -10.90 11.42
N ASN A 158 10.45 -11.30 12.35
CA ASN A 158 10.72 -12.71 12.59
C ASN A 158 9.46 -13.45 13.05
N GLN A 159 8.70 -12.86 13.99
CA GLN A 159 7.46 -13.46 14.47
C GLN A 159 6.43 -13.58 13.34
N SER A 160 6.25 -12.54 12.53
CA SER A 160 5.34 -12.56 11.39
C SER A 160 5.71 -13.66 10.37
N GLN A 161 7.00 -13.85 10.10
CA GLN A 161 7.47 -14.91 9.21
C GLN A 161 7.27 -16.31 9.79
N GLU A 162 7.38 -16.47 11.10
CA GLU A 162 7.10 -17.73 11.79
C GLU A 162 5.59 -18.02 11.76
N ASP A 163 4.76 -17.07 12.18
CA ASP A 163 3.29 -17.21 12.23
C ASP A 163 2.70 -17.47 10.85
N ALA A 164 3.24 -16.84 9.80
CA ALA A 164 2.78 -17.03 8.42
C ALA A 164 3.05 -18.45 7.88
N ARG A 165 4.03 -19.19 8.42
CA ARG A 165 4.31 -20.57 8.00
C ARG A 165 3.23 -21.56 8.46
N ASP A 166 2.61 -21.27 9.59
CA ASP A 166 1.62 -22.14 10.22
C ASP A 166 0.17 -21.77 9.82
N LYS A 167 -0.02 -20.64 9.12
CA LYS A 167 -1.33 -20.16 8.67
C LYS A 167 -1.70 -20.71 7.28
N THR A 168 -2.99 -20.97 7.08
CA THR A 168 -3.50 -21.40 5.77
C THR A 168 -3.63 -20.22 4.81
N TYR A 169 -3.67 -20.53 3.51
CA TYR A 169 -3.89 -19.57 2.43
C TYR A 169 -5.16 -18.72 2.61
N GLU A 170 -6.21 -19.32 3.17
CA GLU A 170 -7.52 -18.70 3.39
C GLU A 170 -7.47 -17.70 4.56
N ILE A 171 -6.74 -18.02 5.64
CA ILE A 171 -6.60 -17.15 6.82
C ILE A 171 -5.82 -15.87 6.47
N LEU A 172 -4.88 -15.96 5.53
CA LEU A 172 -4.04 -14.83 5.10
C LEU A 172 -4.68 -13.99 3.97
N ASP A 173 -5.83 -14.40 3.42
CA ASP A 173 -6.56 -13.60 2.44
C ASP A 173 -7.63 -12.74 3.11
N VAL A 174 -8.26 -11.89 2.31
CA VAL A 174 -9.45 -11.15 2.74
C VAL A 174 -10.60 -12.11 3.07
N ASN A 175 -11.30 -11.82 4.16
CA ASN A 175 -12.56 -12.45 4.49
C ASN A 175 -13.65 -11.94 3.51
N GLN A 176 -14.35 -12.86 2.85
CA GLN A 176 -15.32 -12.49 1.80
C GLN A 176 -16.54 -11.75 2.35
N GLU A 177 -16.95 -12.04 3.59
CA GLU A 177 -18.05 -11.30 4.24
C GLU A 177 -17.61 -9.90 4.66
N ALA A 178 -16.36 -9.73 5.12
CA ALA A 178 -15.79 -8.40 5.38
C ALA A 178 -15.77 -7.53 4.11
N VAL A 179 -15.40 -8.11 2.96
CA VAL A 179 -15.46 -7.42 1.65
C VAL A 179 -16.89 -7.00 1.30
N LYS A 180 -17.86 -7.90 1.43
CA LYS A 180 -19.28 -7.58 1.15
C LYS A 180 -19.80 -6.49 2.09
N GLN A 181 -19.47 -6.55 3.38
CA GLN A 181 -19.86 -5.56 4.37
C GLN A 181 -19.33 -4.17 4.00
N VAL A 182 -18.06 -4.07 3.58
CA VAL A 182 -17.48 -2.79 3.12
C VAL A 182 -18.27 -2.21 1.95
N PHE A 183 -18.66 -3.03 0.96
CA PHE A 183 -19.49 -2.56 -0.14
C PHE A 183 -20.90 -2.13 0.30
N GLN A 184 -21.52 -2.87 1.23
CA GLN A 184 -22.83 -2.51 1.79
C GLN A 184 -22.79 -1.18 2.55
N ASP A 185 -21.75 -0.97 3.37
CA ASP A 185 -21.61 0.22 4.21
C ASP A 185 -21.29 1.47 3.39
N THR A 186 -20.40 1.33 2.39
CA THR A 186 -19.90 2.47 1.61
C THR A 186 -20.72 2.76 0.35
N ARG A 187 -21.46 1.75 -0.14
CA ARG A 187 -22.26 1.76 -1.38
C ARG A 187 -21.46 2.25 -2.58
N VAL A 188 -20.22 1.78 -2.69
CA VAL A 188 -19.34 2.03 -3.85
C VAL A 188 -19.37 0.83 -4.80
N PRO A 189 -19.25 1.05 -6.11
CA PRO A 189 -19.12 -0.05 -7.07
C PRO A 189 -17.71 -0.69 -7.06
N LEU A 190 -16.69 0.03 -6.61
CA LEU A 190 -15.29 -0.36 -6.79
C LEU A 190 -14.47 -0.27 -5.49
N LEU A 191 -13.68 -1.29 -5.23
CA LEU A 191 -12.66 -1.35 -4.18
C LEU A 191 -11.30 -1.68 -4.81
N VAL A 192 -10.26 -0.91 -4.51
CA VAL A 192 -8.87 -1.22 -4.86
C VAL A 192 -8.04 -1.35 -3.59
N HIS A 193 -7.30 -2.44 -3.46
CA HIS A 193 -6.40 -2.66 -2.32
C HIS A 193 -5.16 -3.48 -2.69
N GLY A 194 -4.19 -3.56 -1.77
CA GLY A 194 -2.98 -4.37 -1.87
C GLY A 194 -2.97 -5.51 -0.83
N HIS A 195 -1.88 -5.61 -0.08
CA HIS A 195 -1.66 -6.45 1.10
C HIS A 195 -1.61 -7.97 0.86
N THR A 196 -2.55 -8.54 0.12
CA THR A 196 -2.64 -10.00 -0.01
C THR A 196 -1.67 -10.59 -1.03
N HIS A 197 -0.98 -9.74 -1.81
CA HIS A 197 -0.01 -10.11 -2.83
C HIS A 197 -0.59 -11.05 -3.91
N ARG A 198 -1.90 -10.91 -4.19
CA ARG A 198 -2.66 -11.77 -5.12
C ARG A 198 -3.32 -10.91 -6.20
N PRO A 199 -2.53 -10.37 -7.16
CA PRO A 199 -3.06 -9.45 -8.17
C PRO A 199 -4.18 -10.09 -8.97
N ALA A 200 -5.38 -9.54 -8.86
CA ALA A 200 -6.58 -10.10 -9.46
C ALA A 200 -7.74 -9.09 -9.50
N ARG A 201 -8.72 -9.36 -10.37
CA ARG A 201 -10.00 -8.65 -10.41
C ARG A 201 -11.11 -9.62 -10.03
N HIS A 202 -11.88 -9.26 -9.02
CA HIS A 202 -12.95 -10.09 -8.47
C HIS A 202 -14.30 -9.39 -8.61
N ARG A 203 -15.28 -10.08 -9.20
CA ARG A 203 -16.67 -9.64 -9.14
C ARG A 203 -17.27 -10.02 -7.80
N VAL A 204 -17.95 -9.08 -7.16
CA VAL A 204 -18.64 -9.27 -5.88
C VAL A 204 -20.11 -8.97 -6.09
N ASN A 205 -20.95 -9.99 -5.96
CA ASN A 205 -22.40 -9.84 -6.04
C ASN A 205 -22.95 -9.66 -4.62
N LEU A 206 -23.69 -8.56 -4.41
CA LEU A 206 -24.39 -8.31 -3.16
C LEU A 206 -25.80 -8.91 -3.19
N GLU A 207 -26.38 -9.13 -2.01
CA GLU A 207 -27.73 -9.69 -1.87
C GLU A 207 -28.83 -8.79 -2.46
N ASP A 208 -28.59 -7.48 -2.52
CA ASP A 208 -29.51 -6.50 -3.13
C ASP A 208 -29.43 -6.46 -4.67
N GLY A 209 -28.60 -7.32 -5.27
CA GLY A 209 -28.39 -7.41 -6.71
C GLY A 209 -27.33 -6.47 -7.27
N SER A 210 -26.70 -5.63 -6.43
CA SER A 210 -25.59 -4.78 -6.86
C SER A 210 -24.39 -5.61 -7.31
N GLN A 211 -23.78 -5.18 -8.41
CA GLN A 211 -22.54 -5.76 -8.93
C GLN A 211 -21.38 -4.82 -8.60
N CYS A 212 -20.47 -5.29 -7.75
CA CYS A 212 -19.28 -4.58 -7.35
C CYS A 212 -18.02 -5.27 -7.90
N GLU A 213 -16.92 -4.54 -7.95
CA GLU A 213 -15.60 -5.07 -8.31
C GLU A 213 -14.57 -4.78 -7.22
N ARG A 214 -13.79 -5.79 -6.87
CA ARG A 214 -12.61 -5.68 -6.02
C ARG A 214 -11.37 -5.96 -6.86
N ILE A 215 -10.46 -5.00 -6.93
CA ILE A 215 -9.17 -5.12 -7.61
C ILE A 215 -8.07 -5.20 -6.56
N VAL A 216 -7.24 -6.23 -6.68
CA VAL A 216 -6.06 -6.44 -5.84
C VAL A 216 -4.83 -6.05 -6.65
N LEU A 217 -4.00 -5.16 -6.10
CA LEU A 217 -2.70 -4.81 -6.65
C LEU A 217 -1.68 -5.92 -6.38
N GLY A 218 -0.66 -6.00 -7.23
CA GLY A 218 0.40 -7.00 -7.10
C GLY A 218 1.59 -6.49 -6.32
N ASP A 219 2.28 -7.41 -5.64
CA ASP A 219 3.53 -7.14 -4.94
C ASP A 219 4.74 -7.15 -5.89
N TRP A 220 5.80 -6.48 -5.48
CA TRP A 220 6.98 -6.27 -6.32
C TRP A 220 8.11 -7.27 -6.03
N HIS A 221 7.82 -8.49 -5.58
CA HIS A 221 8.89 -9.44 -5.29
C HIS A 221 9.66 -9.90 -6.55
N GLN A 222 8.96 -10.11 -7.67
CA GLN A 222 9.54 -10.64 -8.92
C GLN A 222 9.37 -9.73 -10.14
N GLN A 223 8.31 -8.93 -10.17
CA GLN A 223 7.96 -8.04 -11.27
C GLN A 223 7.21 -6.83 -10.70
N GLY A 224 7.21 -5.71 -11.42
CA GLY A 224 6.46 -4.54 -10.99
C GLY A 224 4.99 -4.66 -11.37
N TRP A 225 4.11 -4.06 -10.57
CA TRP A 225 2.68 -4.01 -10.80
C TRP A 225 2.13 -2.61 -10.65
N TYR A 226 1.13 -2.28 -11.45
CA TYR A 226 0.36 -1.05 -11.28
C TYR A 226 -1.06 -1.22 -11.83
N LEU A 227 -1.99 -0.43 -11.29
CA LEU A 227 -3.28 -0.18 -11.89
C LEU A 227 -3.24 1.18 -12.58
N LEU A 228 -3.46 1.19 -13.89
CA LEU A 228 -3.64 2.41 -14.67
C LEU A 228 -5.13 2.68 -14.83
N ALA A 229 -5.57 3.81 -14.31
CA ALA A 229 -6.95 4.28 -14.41
C ALA A 229 -7.00 5.50 -15.35
N ASP A 230 -7.49 5.31 -16.57
CA ASP A 230 -7.81 6.43 -17.46
C ASP A 230 -9.26 6.92 -17.25
N GLU A 231 -9.82 7.67 -18.20
CA GLU A 231 -11.17 8.22 -18.07
C GLU A 231 -12.28 7.16 -18.11
N HIS A 232 -12.02 5.99 -18.71
CA HIS A 232 -13.02 4.96 -18.96
C HIS A 232 -12.54 3.53 -18.71
N SER A 233 -11.26 3.34 -18.36
CA SER A 233 -10.65 2.01 -18.24
C SER A 233 -9.80 1.89 -16.98
N LEU A 234 -9.80 0.66 -16.45
CA LEU A 234 -8.99 0.21 -15.32
C LEU A 234 -8.17 -1.00 -15.79
N GLN A 235 -6.86 -0.81 -15.90
CA GLN A 235 -5.93 -1.81 -16.44
C GLN A 235 -4.92 -2.19 -15.36
N LEU A 236 -5.09 -3.39 -14.80
CA LEU A 236 -4.13 -3.98 -13.87
C LEU A 236 -3.02 -4.63 -14.71
N GLU A 237 -1.83 -4.05 -14.69
CA GLU A 237 -0.71 -4.44 -15.53
C GLU A 237 0.51 -4.80 -14.70
N SER A 238 1.37 -5.62 -15.30
CA SER A 238 2.69 -5.93 -14.77
C SER A 238 3.78 -5.60 -15.78
N PHE A 239 5.00 -5.43 -15.28
CA PHE A 239 6.18 -5.21 -16.10
C PHE A 239 7.40 -5.88 -15.48
N GLU A 240 8.30 -6.38 -16.32
CA GLU A 240 9.57 -6.94 -15.87
C GLU A 240 10.46 -5.82 -15.32
N PHE A 241 11.29 -6.17 -14.33
CA PHE A 241 12.28 -5.23 -13.83
C PHE A 241 13.27 -4.85 -14.93
N PRO A 242 13.66 -3.56 -15.01
CA PRO A 242 14.65 -3.13 -15.99
C PRO A 242 15.97 -3.87 -15.72
N SER A 243 16.64 -4.28 -16.80
CA SER A 243 18.01 -4.80 -16.72
C SER A 243 18.96 -3.73 -16.20
N ASP A 244 20.07 -4.17 -15.60
CA ASP A 244 21.15 -3.29 -15.09
C ASP A 244 21.85 -2.48 -16.19
#